data_AF-A0A812IAY4-F1
#
_entry.id   AF-A0A812IAY4-F1
#
_cell.length_a   1.000
_cell.length_b   1.000
_cell.length_c   1.000
_cell.angle_alpha   90.00
_cell.angle_beta   90.00
_cell.angle_gamma   90.00
#
_symmetry.space_group_name_H-M   'P 1'
#
loop_
_entity.id
_entity.type
_entity.pdbx_description
1 polymer ?
#
loop_
_entity_poly.entity_id
_entity_poly.type
_entity_poly.pdbx_seq_one_letter_code
_entity_poly.pdbx_strand_id
1 'polypeptide(L)'
;MPCPMPHCNVCDHSDKACESCKKDFGITPSGHCAICGPGCIECAVANICDKCGDGFVLVNGACHACGDKCHTCAASGAGSCDKGECEQGWTAISLPTKGSDKESYACRPCSDPGCSTCDIQGPGGCDDAEMFGPFLPDGGPGHIPP
;
A
#
# COMPACT_ATOMS: atom_id res chain seq x y z
N MET A 1 6.02 39.55 4.43
CA MET A 1 6.76 39.01 5.59
C MET A 1 6.59 37.50 5.56
N PRO A 2 7.58 36.70 5.98
CA PRO A 2 7.35 35.26 6.15
C PRO A 2 6.34 35.03 7.28
N CYS A 3 5.45 34.07 7.09
CA CYS A 3 4.50 33.63 8.08
C CYS A 3 5.19 33.31 9.43
N PRO A 4 4.70 33.83 10.56
CA PRO A 4 5.26 33.49 11.87
C PRO A 4 4.95 32.04 12.28
N MET A 5 4.00 31.38 11.60
CA MET A 5 3.55 30.04 11.96
C MET A 5 4.38 28.93 11.32
N PRO A 6 4.78 27.91 12.10
CA PRO A 6 5.52 26.78 11.58
C PRO A 6 4.64 25.94 10.64
N HIS A 7 5.25 25.40 9.59
CA HIS A 7 4.59 24.55 8.58
C HIS A 7 3.45 25.21 7.79
N CYS A 8 3.31 26.54 7.87
CA CYS A 8 2.34 27.32 7.10
C CYS A 8 2.99 27.89 5.82
N ASN A 9 2.33 27.73 4.67
CA ASN A 9 2.74 28.32 3.39
C ASN A 9 2.08 29.70 3.17
N VAL A 10 0.80 29.82 3.51
CA VAL A 10 0.00 31.04 3.31
C VAL A 10 -0.74 31.38 4.60
N CYS A 11 -0.52 32.57 5.14
CA CYS A 11 -1.23 33.07 6.30
C CYS A 11 -2.44 33.90 5.89
N ASP A 12 -3.45 33.91 6.75
CA ASP A 12 -4.54 34.88 6.70
C ASP A 12 -4.03 36.31 6.86
N HIS A 13 -4.82 37.29 6.44
CA HIS A 13 -4.54 38.73 6.57
C HIS A 13 -4.24 39.17 8.02
N SER A 14 -4.70 38.42 9.01
CA SER A 14 -4.51 38.71 10.43
C SER A 14 -3.27 38.05 11.05
N ASP A 15 -2.51 37.23 10.29
CA ASP A 15 -1.36 36.43 10.76
C ASP A 15 -1.65 35.48 11.95
N LYS A 16 -2.93 35.25 12.25
CA LYS A 16 -3.41 34.39 13.35
C LYS A 16 -3.85 32.99 12.91
N ALA A 17 -4.02 32.80 11.60
CA ALA A 17 -4.49 31.56 11.01
C ALA A 17 -3.76 31.29 9.70
N CYS A 18 -3.67 30.02 9.35
CA CYS A 18 -3.02 29.53 8.15
C CYS A 18 -4.10 29.15 7.15
N GLU A 19 -3.98 29.68 5.94
CA GLU A 19 -4.89 29.39 4.83
C GLU A 19 -4.42 28.18 4.02
N SER A 20 -3.10 27.91 4.02
CA SER A 20 -2.53 26.73 3.36
C SER A 20 -1.29 26.22 4.08
N CYS A 21 -1.28 24.93 4.39
CA CYS A 21 -0.18 24.24 5.06
C CYS A 21 0.82 23.63 4.08
N LYS A 22 2.00 23.26 4.58
CA LYS A 22 2.98 22.47 3.83
C LYS A 22 2.45 21.05 3.57
N LYS A 23 3.05 20.36 2.59
CA LYS A 23 2.79 18.94 2.34
C LYS A 23 2.95 18.14 3.65
N ASP A 24 2.07 17.15 3.85
CA ASP A 24 1.95 16.35 5.08
C ASP A 24 1.37 17.09 6.31
N PHE A 25 0.87 18.33 6.14
CA PHE A 25 0.19 19.09 7.19
C PHE A 25 -1.19 19.57 6.74
N GLY A 26 -2.17 19.48 7.63
CA GLY A 26 -3.52 19.97 7.44
C GLY A 26 -3.88 21.08 8.42
N ILE A 27 -4.91 21.85 8.08
CA ILE A 27 -5.40 22.96 8.90
C ILE A 27 -6.19 22.39 10.08
N THR A 28 -5.83 22.80 11.29
CA THR A 28 -6.55 22.51 12.52
C THR A 28 -7.73 23.47 12.67
N PRO A 29 -8.77 23.12 13.46
CA PRO A 29 -9.87 24.03 13.76
C PRO A 29 -9.43 25.34 14.43
N SER A 30 -8.23 25.38 15.01
CA SER A 30 -7.62 26.59 15.58
C SER A 30 -6.87 27.44 14.55
N GLY A 31 -6.86 27.06 13.26
CA GLY A 31 -6.15 27.77 12.20
C GLY A 31 -4.64 27.49 12.11
N HIS A 32 -4.12 26.51 12.85
CA HIS A 32 -2.71 26.10 12.79
C HIS A 32 -2.50 24.89 11.89
N CYS A 33 -1.29 24.68 11.39
CA CYS A 33 -0.93 23.47 10.66
C CYS A 33 -0.48 22.37 11.62
N ALA A 34 -1.10 21.20 11.52
CA ALA A 34 -0.67 20.00 12.24
C ALA A 34 -0.46 18.85 11.24
N ILE A 35 0.39 17.90 11.62
CA ILE A 35 0.71 16.76 10.78
C ILE A 35 -0.56 15.97 10.43
N CYS A 36 -0.62 15.45 9.21
CA CYS A 36 -1.67 14.53 8.82
C CYS A 36 -1.66 13.27 9.69
N GLY A 37 -2.78 12.55 9.71
CA GLY A 37 -2.87 11.27 10.41
C GLY A 37 -1.84 10.23 9.90
N PRO A 38 -1.57 9.16 10.66
CA PRO A 38 -0.60 8.15 10.27
C PRO A 38 -0.96 7.51 8.91
N GLY A 39 0.05 7.33 8.04
CA GLY A 39 -0.14 6.76 6.70
C GLY A 39 -0.73 7.72 5.65
N CYS A 40 -0.97 8.98 6.03
CA CYS A 40 -1.48 10.01 5.14
C CYS A 40 -0.35 10.83 4.51
N ILE A 41 -0.39 11.01 3.19
CA ILE A 41 0.58 11.83 2.43
C ILE A 41 0.02 13.19 2.03
N GLU A 42 -1.30 13.38 2.15
CA GLU A 42 -1.97 14.63 1.85
C GLU A 42 -3.25 14.78 2.66
N CYS A 43 -3.37 15.90 3.38
CA CYS A 43 -4.58 16.27 4.11
C CYS A 43 -4.82 17.78 4.04
N ALA A 44 -6.06 18.17 3.81
CA ALA A 44 -6.51 19.56 3.91
C ALA A 44 -6.80 19.93 5.37
N VAL A 45 -7.34 18.99 6.16
CA VAL A 45 -7.70 19.18 7.56
C VAL A 45 -6.86 18.25 8.42
N ALA A 46 -6.34 18.75 9.54
CA ALA A 46 -5.58 17.94 10.48
C ALA A 46 -6.41 16.74 10.94
N ASN A 47 -5.83 15.54 10.90
CA ASN A 47 -6.47 14.25 11.17
C ASN A 47 -7.48 13.74 10.14
N ILE A 48 -7.78 14.48 9.06
CA ILE A 48 -8.63 14.01 7.96
C ILE A 48 -7.77 13.89 6.72
N CYS A 49 -7.48 12.67 6.31
CA CYS A 49 -6.69 12.39 5.15
C CYS A 49 -7.49 12.50 3.85
N ASP A 50 -6.90 13.12 2.83
CA ASP A 50 -7.43 13.12 1.47
C ASP A 50 -6.71 12.08 0.60
N LYS A 51 -5.43 11.81 0.89
CA LYS A 51 -4.62 10.83 0.16
C LYS A 51 -3.71 10.02 1.06
N CYS A 52 -3.90 8.71 1.01
CA CYS A 52 -3.04 7.75 1.70
C CYS A 52 -1.79 7.40 0.88
N GLY A 53 -0.71 7.06 1.58
CA GLY A 53 0.50 6.53 0.96
C GLY A 53 0.34 5.08 0.50
N ASP A 54 1.37 4.54 -0.16
CA ASP A 54 1.42 3.14 -0.55
C ASP A 54 1.24 2.20 0.66
N GLY A 55 0.48 1.13 0.48
CA GLY A 55 0.10 0.20 1.53
C GLY A 55 -0.98 0.72 2.49
N PHE A 56 -1.67 1.82 2.17
CA PHE A 56 -2.80 2.33 2.93
C PHE A 56 -3.99 2.66 2.04
N VAL A 57 -5.20 2.47 2.57
CA VAL A 57 -6.46 2.82 1.93
C VAL A 57 -7.23 3.87 2.72
N LEU A 58 -7.85 4.80 2.02
CA LEU A 58 -8.67 5.84 2.63
C LEU A 58 -10.05 5.29 3.01
N VAL A 59 -10.34 5.27 4.30
CA VAL A 59 -11.63 4.85 4.85
C VAL A 59 -12.14 5.94 5.79
N ASN A 60 -13.25 6.60 5.44
CA ASN A 60 -13.87 7.67 6.25
C ASN A 60 -12.89 8.79 6.64
N GLY A 61 -11.98 9.21 5.75
CA GLY A 61 -11.01 10.26 6.06
C GLY A 61 -9.82 9.80 6.90
N ALA A 62 -9.67 8.50 7.16
CA ALA A 62 -8.50 7.93 7.83
C ALA A 62 -7.79 6.93 6.91
N CYS A 63 -6.47 6.86 7.01
CA CYS A 63 -5.68 5.86 6.30
C CYS A 63 -5.59 4.60 7.15
N HIS A 64 -6.07 3.50 6.59
CA HIS A 64 -5.96 2.19 7.19
C HIS A 64 -4.95 1.36 6.41
N ALA A 65 -4.10 0.63 7.12
CA ALA A 65 -3.11 -0.24 6.48
C ALA A 65 -3.80 -1.33 5.65
N CYS A 66 -3.20 -1.60 4.49
CA CYS A 66 -3.50 -2.77 3.68
C CYS A 66 -2.99 -4.05 4.36
N GLY A 67 -3.31 -5.19 3.76
CA GLY A 67 -2.74 -6.46 4.18
C GLY A 67 -1.21 -6.43 4.12
N ASP A 68 -0.57 -7.31 4.90
CA ASP A 68 0.89 -7.44 4.88
C ASP A 68 1.42 -7.59 3.45
N LYS A 69 2.51 -6.88 3.15
CA LYS A 69 3.22 -6.99 1.87
C LYS A 69 2.41 -6.63 0.65
N CYS A 70 1.53 -5.65 0.82
CA CYS A 70 0.63 -5.14 -0.21
C CYS A 70 0.90 -3.65 -0.53
N HIS A 71 0.94 -3.31 -1.81
CA HIS A 71 1.09 -1.95 -2.33
C HIS A 71 -0.23 -1.17 -2.34
N THR A 72 -1.35 -1.80 -2.69
CA THR A 72 -2.67 -1.16 -2.68
C THR A 72 -3.78 -2.13 -2.29
N CYS A 73 -4.76 -1.58 -1.57
CA CYS A 73 -5.97 -2.28 -1.16
C CYS A 73 -7.20 -1.38 -1.36
N ALA A 74 -7.19 -0.58 -2.42
CA ALA A 74 -8.26 0.34 -2.74
C ALA A 74 -9.55 -0.40 -3.15
N ALA A 75 -9.44 -1.55 -3.81
CA ALA A 75 -10.59 -2.36 -4.21
C ALA A 75 -11.04 -3.28 -3.07
N SER A 76 -10.10 -3.98 -2.44
CA SER A 76 -10.37 -4.98 -1.39
C SER A 76 -10.65 -4.38 -0.01
N GLY A 77 -10.09 -3.21 0.28
CA GLY A 77 -10.26 -2.50 1.56
C GLY A 77 -9.20 -2.84 2.61
N ALA A 78 -9.35 -2.19 3.78
CA ALA A 78 -8.39 -2.26 4.87
C ALA A 78 -8.13 -3.71 5.35
N GLY A 79 -6.85 -4.02 5.60
CA GLY A 79 -6.41 -5.36 6.02
C GLY A 79 -6.46 -6.44 4.95
N SER A 80 -6.77 -6.08 3.70
CA SER A 80 -6.69 -6.96 2.53
C SER A 80 -5.77 -6.37 1.46
N CYS A 81 -5.56 -7.07 0.37
CA CYS A 81 -4.77 -6.62 -0.77
C CYS A 81 -5.56 -6.77 -2.08
N ASP A 82 -5.32 -5.85 -3.01
CA ASP A 82 -5.84 -5.94 -4.36
C ASP A 82 -5.09 -7.03 -5.15
N LYS A 83 -5.71 -7.55 -6.20
CA LYS A 83 -5.15 -8.63 -7.02
C LYS A 83 -3.88 -8.16 -7.75
N GLY A 84 -2.75 -8.84 -7.50
CA GLY A 84 -1.48 -8.56 -8.18
C GLY A 84 -0.71 -7.36 -7.63
N GLU A 85 -1.13 -6.83 -6.48
CA GLU A 85 -0.55 -5.63 -5.86
C GLU A 85 0.35 -6.00 -4.67
N CYS A 86 0.87 -7.22 -4.66
CA CYS A 86 1.80 -7.70 -3.64
C CYS A 86 3.24 -7.26 -3.94
N GLU A 87 4.06 -7.13 -2.90
CA GLU A 87 5.51 -6.88 -3.05
C GLU A 87 6.19 -8.00 -3.86
N GLN A 88 7.36 -7.71 -4.46
CA GLN A 88 8.13 -8.71 -5.20
C GLN A 88 8.44 -9.94 -4.35
N GLY A 89 8.26 -11.13 -4.91
CA GLY A 89 8.36 -12.41 -4.20
C GLY A 89 7.14 -12.76 -3.33
N TRP A 90 6.02 -12.07 -3.54
CA TRP A 90 4.74 -12.38 -2.91
C TRP A 90 3.65 -12.52 -3.98
N THR A 91 2.67 -13.39 -3.72
CA THR A 91 1.51 -13.57 -4.61
C THR A 91 0.20 -13.37 -3.86
N ALA A 92 -0.79 -12.85 -4.57
CA ALA A 92 -2.12 -12.54 -4.08
C ALA A 92 -2.99 -13.81 -4.02
N ILE A 93 -3.27 -14.30 -2.81
CA ILE A 93 -4.17 -15.43 -2.59
C ILE A 93 -5.57 -14.95 -2.28
N SER A 94 -6.60 -15.53 -2.92
CA SER A 94 -7.98 -15.17 -2.63
C SER A 94 -8.34 -15.55 -1.18
N LEU A 95 -8.77 -14.56 -0.41
CA LEU A 95 -9.32 -14.79 0.92
C LEU A 95 -10.79 -15.22 0.78
N PRO A 96 -11.26 -16.18 1.59
CA PRO A 96 -12.67 -16.50 1.66
C PRO A 96 -13.41 -15.34 2.33
N THR A 97 -13.92 -14.41 1.55
CA THR A 97 -14.70 -13.29 2.08
C THR A 97 -16.04 -13.84 2.61
N LYS A 98 -16.39 -13.49 3.85
CA LYS A 98 -17.67 -13.86 4.46
C LYS A 98 -18.82 -13.01 3.93
N GLY A 99 -19.06 -13.06 2.62
CA GLY A 99 -20.25 -12.50 1.99
C GLY A 99 -20.16 -11.02 1.64
N SER A 100 -19.01 -10.56 1.14
CA SER A 100 -18.89 -9.27 0.48
C SER A 100 -18.56 -9.51 -0.99
N ASP A 101 -19.31 -8.89 -1.88
CA ASP A 101 -19.13 -8.80 -3.35
C ASP A 101 -17.75 -8.24 -3.80
N LYS A 102 -16.82 -8.06 -2.87
CA LYS A 102 -15.46 -7.59 -3.10
C LYS A 102 -14.48 -8.75 -3.04
N GLU A 103 -13.75 -8.96 -4.13
CA GLU A 103 -12.61 -9.86 -4.14
C GLU A 103 -11.52 -9.29 -3.21
N SER A 104 -11.15 -10.06 -2.19
CA SER A 104 -10.10 -9.68 -1.24
C SER A 104 -8.97 -10.68 -1.33
N TYR A 105 -7.73 -10.20 -1.43
CA TYR A 105 -6.55 -11.05 -1.50
C TYR A 105 -5.65 -10.85 -0.28
N ALA A 106 -4.86 -11.85 0.08
CA ALA A 106 -3.76 -11.73 1.01
C ALA A 106 -2.46 -12.03 0.29
N CYS A 107 -1.40 -11.28 0.58
CA CYS A 107 -0.10 -11.59 0.03
C CYS A 107 0.54 -12.72 0.83
N ARG A 108 1.04 -13.72 0.12
CA ARG A 108 1.85 -14.80 0.71
C ARG A 108 3.19 -14.88 -0.01
N PRO A 109 4.26 -15.20 0.72
CA PRO A 109 5.57 -15.30 0.11
C PRO A 109 5.60 -16.48 -0.86
N CYS A 110 6.37 -16.33 -1.94
CA CYS A 110 6.75 -17.45 -2.79
C CYS A 110 7.63 -18.43 -1.99
N SER A 111 7.67 -19.71 -2.40
CA SER A 111 8.47 -20.74 -1.70
C SER A 111 9.97 -20.46 -1.77
N ASP A 112 10.43 -20.06 -2.96
CA ASP A 112 11.85 -20.01 -3.28
C ASP A 112 12.47 -18.65 -2.91
N PRO A 113 13.58 -18.64 -2.14
CA PRO A 113 14.33 -17.44 -1.81
C PRO A 113 15.10 -16.95 -3.05
N GLY A 114 14.42 -16.18 -3.90
CA GLY A 114 14.92 -15.76 -5.21
C GLY A 114 13.81 -15.68 -6.26
N CYS A 115 12.61 -16.17 -5.92
CA CYS A 115 11.46 -16.08 -6.78
C CYS A 115 10.96 -14.64 -6.88
N SER A 116 10.90 -14.09 -8.10
CA SER A 116 10.39 -12.73 -8.34
C SER A 116 8.87 -12.71 -8.42
N THR A 117 8.27 -13.74 -9.03
CA THR A 117 6.81 -13.90 -9.20
C THR A 117 6.39 -15.35 -9.03
N CYS A 118 5.22 -15.56 -8.43
CA CYS A 118 4.61 -16.87 -8.24
C CYS A 118 3.08 -16.81 -8.41
N ASP A 119 2.62 -16.00 -9.36
CA ASP A 119 1.21 -15.78 -9.65
C ASP A 119 0.56 -16.96 -10.36
N ILE A 120 1.32 -17.73 -11.14
CA ILE A 120 0.82 -18.92 -11.84
C ILE A 120 0.84 -20.13 -10.89
N GLN A 121 1.98 -20.38 -10.25
CA GLN A 121 2.13 -21.54 -9.36
C GLN A 121 1.49 -21.31 -7.98
N GLY A 122 1.22 -20.07 -7.62
CA GLY A 122 0.58 -19.69 -6.37
C GLY A 122 1.54 -19.74 -5.16
N PRO A 123 0.97 -19.66 -3.93
CA PRO A 123 1.75 -19.58 -2.70
C PRO A 123 2.54 -20.88 -2.49
N GLY A 124 3.87 -20.79 -2.60
CA GLY A 124 4.74 -21.95 -2.48
C GLY A 124 5.24 -22.53 -3.81
N GLY A 125 4.94 -21.87 -4.93
CA GLY A 125 5.61 -22.12 -6.21
C GLY A 125 6.47 -20.94 -6.65
N CYS A 126 7.08 -21.08 -7.83
CA CYS A 126 7.77 -19.98 -8.51
C CYS A 126 7.53 -20.05 -10.01
N ASP A 127 7.21 -18.92 -10.64
CA ASP A 127 6.95 -18.86 -12.08
C ASP A 127 8.26 -18.73 -12.88
N ASP A 128 9.27 -18.10 -12.29
CA ASP A 128 10.67 -18.09 -12.75
C ASP A 128 11.33 -19.44 -12.47
N ALA A 129 10.95 -20.46 -13.24
CA ALA A 129 11.62 -21.76 -13.21
C ALA A 129 12.98 -21.76 -13.95
N GLU A 130 13.40 -20.66 -14.54
CA GLU A 130 14.62 -20.54 -15.34
C GLU A 130 15.13 -19.11 -15.07
N MET A 131 16.33 -18.78 -14.55
CA MET A 131 17.68 -19.06 -15.08
C MET A 131 18.74 -18.70 -14.02
N PHE A 132 19.88 -19.40 -14.02
CA PHE A 132 21.12 -19.20 -13.24
C PHE A 132 21.30 -20.02 -11.95
N GLY A 133 21.17 -21.35 -12.06
CA GLY A 133 22.18 -22.22 -11.45
C GLY A 133 23.36 -22.39 -12.42
N PRO A 134 24.63 -22.12 -12.05
CA PRO A 134 25.76 -22.53 -12.87
C PRO A 134 25.98 -24.03 -12.70
N PHE A 135 25.89 -24.79 -13.80
CA PHE A 135 26.33 -26.18 -13.92
C PHE A 135 25.68 -27.23 -13.00
N LEU A 136 24.60 -27.86 -13.47
CA LEU A 136 24.48 -29.32 -13.42
C LEU A 136 23.84 -29.80 -14.75
N PRO A 137 24.56 -30.56 -15.59
CA PRO A 137 23.90 -31.36 -16.61
C PRO A 137 23.33 -32.63 -15.95
N ASP A 138 22.24 -33.10 -16.54
CA ASP A 138 21.70 -34.47 -16.44
C ASP A 138 20.47 -34.70 -15.51
N GLY A 139 19.30 -34.77 -16.15
CA GLY A 139 18.46 -35.96 -16.05
C GLY A 139 17.22 -35.90 -15.15
N GLY A 140 16.02 -35.84 -15.75
CA GLY A 140 14.78 -36.28 -15.08
C GLY A 140 13.49 -35.86 -15.80
N PRO A 141 12.55 -36.78 -16.10
CA PRO A 141 11.60 -36.61 -17.21
C PRO A 141 10.33 -35.84 -16.83
N GLY A 142 9.81 -35.13 -17.84
CA GLY A 142 8.61 -34.32 -17.77
C GLY A 142 7.35 -35.10 -17.41
N HIS A 143 6.56 -34.48 -16.54
CA HIS A 143 5.17 -34.80 -16.31
C HIS A 143 4.32 -34.23 -17.45
N ILE A 144 3.65 -35.12 -18.19
CA ILE A 144 2.58 -34.80 -19.14
C ILE A 144 1.25 -34.97 -18.37
N PRO A 145 0.50 -33.91 -18.05
CA PRO A 145 -0.85 -34.06 -17.50
C PRO A 145 -1.87 -34.43 -18.59
N PRO A 146 -3.01 -35.05 -18.20
CA PRO A 146 -3.82 -35.95 -19.05
C PRO A 146 -4.63 -35.29 -20.17
#